data_AF-A0A6N7CBY4-F1
#
_entry.id   AF-A0A6N7CBY4-F1
#
_cell.length_a   1.000
_cell.length_b   1.000
_cell.length_c   1.000
_cell.angle_alpha   90.00
_cell.angle_beta   90.00
_cell.angle_gamma   90.00
#
_symmetry.space_group_name_H-M   'P 1'
#
loop_
_entity.id
_entity.type
_entity.pdbx_description
1 polymer ?
#
loop_
_entity_poly.entity_id
_entity_poly.type
_entity_poly.pdbx_seq_one_letter_code
_entity_poly.pdbx_strand_id
1 'polypeptide(L)'
;MRTTGKQYPSASEKNFRELESLREHNDALAILRGYLDTAIPNAAATQKEGWAVSCLPTTNRTAEERRLFTVNVGAIETCYLRRLAANDGSLLSDTVFVTQSILEQAAGRPVALLQDQYDVLDFATPVHRAAGGDAVAVSWFDYDISLDQFTELPLGAAARDLVNRLTAAGPCNYARYHNPWLAQAALSLTPDLASQPNPA
;
A
#
# COMPACT_ATOMS: atom_id res chain seq x y z
N MET A 1 31.80 -3.46 25.19
CA MET A 1 31.25 -4.09 23.97
C MET A 1 29.98 -3.32 23.62
N ARG A 2 30.02 -2.44 22.60
CA ARG A 2 28.81 -1.70 22.17
C ARG A 2 28.02 -2.62 21.26
N THR A 3 26.82 -3.02 21.68
CA THR A 3 25.85 -3.70 20.83
C THR A 3 25.46 -2.71 19.74
N THR A 4 25.99 -2.87 18.53
CA THR A 4 25.46 -2.17 17.35
C THR A 4 24.01 -2.58 17.22
N GLY A 5 23.09 -1.65 17.52
CA GLY A 5 21.66 -1.88 17.39
C GLY A 5 21.33 -2.39 16.00
N LYS A 6 20.43 -3.37 15.92
CA LYS A 6 19.99 -3.95 14.64
C LYS A 6 19.51 -2.82 13.73
N GLN A 7 20.22 -2.59 12.64
CA GLN A 7 19.86 -1.56 11.66
C GLN A 7 18.73 -2.10 10.78
N TYR A 8 17.70 -1.29 10.57
CA TYR A 8 16.58 -1.60 9.68
C TYR A 8 16.67 -0.66 8.47
N PRO A 9 17.27 -1.09 7.35
CA PRO A 9 17.48 -0.22 6.19
C PRO A 9 16.19 0.45 5.70
N SER A 10 15.07 -0.29 5.71
CA SER A 10 13.77 0.22 5.28
C SER A 10 13.24 1.37 6.13
N ALA A 11 13.72 1.51 7.37
CA ALA A 11 13.40 2.57 8.31
C ALA A 11 14.41 3.73 8.27
N SER A 12 15.37 3.74 7.35
CA SER A 12 16.43 4.76 7.29
C SER A 12 16.11 5.95 6.39
N GLU A 13 16.67 7.11 6.72
CA GLU A 13 16.64 8.28 5.82
C GLU A 13 17.30 7.97 4.48
N LYS A 14 18.37 7.16 4.47
CA LYS A 14 19.06 6.76 3.24
C LYS A 14 18.11 6.12 2.22
N ASN A 15 17.26 5.19 2.66
CA ASN A 15 16.27 4.59 1.78
C ASN A 15 15.23 5.61 1.28
N PHE A 16 14.84 6.56 2.14
CA PHE A 16 13.96 7.64 1.72
C PHE A 16 14.62 8.55 0.67
N ARG A 17 15.88 8.96 0.86
CA ARG A 17 16.66 9.71 -0.15
C ARG A 17 16.83 8.94 -1.45
N GLU A 18 17.00 7.62 -1.36
CA GLU A 18 17.03 6.79 -2.56
C GLU A 18 15.68 6.82 -3.28
N LEU A 19 14.56 6.71 -2.57
CA LEU A 19 13.22 6.83 -3.15
C LEU A 19 13.00 8.21 -3.78
N GLU A 20 13.43 9.31 -3.14
CA GLU A 20 13.38 10.69 -3.69
C GLU A 20 14.13 10.83 -5.02
N SER A 21 15.16 10.01 -5.24
CA SER A 21 15.93 10.02 -6.50
C SER A 21 15.29 9.20 -7.63
N LEU A 22 14.23 8.43 -7.34
CA LEU A 22 13.52 7.62 -8.33
C LEU A 22 12.46 8.47 -9.05
N ARG A 23 12.22 8.17 -10.33
CA ARG A 23 11.18 8.86 -11.11
C ARG A 23 9.77 8.65 -10.52
N GLU A 24 9.55 7.51 -9.87
CA GLU A 24 8.28 7.11 -9.27
C GLU A 24 8.05 7.73 -7.88
N HIS A 25 8.90 8.67 -7.44
CA HIS A 25 8.82 9.26 -6.10
C HIS A 25 7.45 9.89 -5.81
N ASN A 26 6.98 10.75 -6.72
CA ASN A 26 5.72 11.48 -6.54
C ASN A 26 4.53 10.53 -6.52
N ASP A 27 4.50 9.55 -7.43
CA ASP A 27 3.46 8.52 -7.49
C ASP A 27 3.42 7.72 -6.18
N ALA A 28 4.60 7.31 -5.68
CA ALA A 28 4.70 6.60 -4.41
C ALA A 28 4.14 7.40 -3.23
N LEU A 29 4.39 8.71 -3.17
CA LEU A 29 3.82 9.57 -2.13
C LEU A 29 2.31 9.75 -2.31
N ALA A 30 1.84 9.96 -3.52
CA ALA A 30 0.42 10.16 -3.83
C ALA A 30 -0.41 8.91 -3.51
N ILE A 31 0.05 7.73 -3.95
CA ILE A 31 -0.59 6.44 -3.67
C ILE A 31 -0.58 6.15 -2.17
N LEU A 32 0.57 6.31 -1.50
CA LEU A 32 0.65 6.14 -0.05
C LEU A 32 -0.32 7.08 0.66
N ARG A 33 -0.38 8.35 0.27
CA ARG A 33 -1.31 9.32 0.84
C ARG A 33 -2.77 8.92 0.63
N GLY A 34 -3.15 8.53 -0.59
CA GLY A 34 -4.50 8.07 -0.90
C GLY A 34 -4.91 6.88 -0.03
N TYR A 35 -4.01 5.92 0.16
CA TYR A 35 -4.25 4.78 1.05
C TYR A 35 -4.39 5.21 2.52
N LEU A 36 -3.52 6.10 3.02
CA LEU A 36 -3.59 6.57 4.41
C LEU A 36 -4.91 7.30 4.69
N ASP A 37 -5.35 8.21 3.80
CA ASP A 37 -6.61 8.95 3.95
C ASP A 37 -7.83 8.02 3.87
N THR A 38 -7.75 7.01 3.01
CA THR A 38 -8.87 6.10 2.76
C THR A 38 -8.97 5.01 3.83
N ALA A 39 -7.88 4.36 4.21
CA ALA A 39 -7.93 3.14 5.00
C ALA A 39 -7.56 3.32 6.47
N ILE A 40 -6.72 4.32 6.82
CA ILE A 40 -6.17 4.45 8.18
C ILE A 40 -6.77 5.65 8.93
N PRO A 41 -7.69 5.42 9.89
CA PRO A 41 -8.21 6.51 10.72
C PRO A 41 -7.11 7.22 11.50
N ASN A 42 -7.11 8.56 11.44
CA ASN A 42 -6.16 9.42 12.14
C ASN A 42 -4.69 9.01 11.90
N ALA A 43 -4.34 8.68 10.65
CA ALA A 43 -3.03 8.12 10.28
C ALA A 43 -1.82 8.83 10.92
N ALA A 44 -1.82 10.17 10.97
CA ALA A 44 -0.74 10.94 11.58
C ALA A 44 -0.51 10.61 13.06
N ALA A 45 -1.58 10.41 13.83
CA ALA A 45 -1.54 10.18 15.28
C ALA A 45 -1.25 8.71 15.64
N THR A 46 -1.52 7.77 14.74
CA THR A 46 -1.48 6.32 15.01
C THR A 46 -0.23 5.63 14.47
N GLN A 47 0.76 6.39 13.99
CA GLN A 47 2.04 5.87 13.50
C GLN A 47 2.74 4.98 14.54
N LYS A 48 3.35 3.89 14.09
CA LYS A 48 4.04 2.83 14.87
C LYS A 48 3.14 2.01 15.79
N GLU A 49 2.08 2.60 16.35
CA GLU A 49 1.15 1.90 17.24
C GLU A 49 0.10 1.13 16.45
N GLY A 50 -0.61 1.80 15.53
CA GLY A 50 -1.62 1.19 14.67
C GLY A 50 -1.06 0.69 13.34
N TRP A 51 -0.06 1.40 12.78
CA TRP A 51 0.49 1.08 11.47
C TRP A 51 1.97 1.46 11.32
N ALA A 52 2.65 0.87 10.34
CA ALA A 52 4.01 1.22 9.96
C ALA A 52 4.17 1.23 8.44
N VAL A 53 5.08 2.05 7.91
CA VAL A 53 5.47 2.01 6.49
C VAL A 53 6.95 1.75 6.35
N SER A 54 7.32 0.79 5.52
CA SER A 54 8.71 0.49 5.15
C SER A 54 9.03 1.16 3.82
N CYS A 55 10.21 1.78 3.69
CA CYS A 55 10.67 2.40 2.44
C CYS A 55 11.73 1.51 1.75
N LEU A 56 11.53 1.18 0.48
CA LEU A 56 12.40 0.29 -0.31
C LEU A 56 12.80 -1.00 0.44
N PRO A 57 11.85 -1.77 1.00
CA PRO A 57 12.19 -3.02 1.66
C PRO A 57 12.83 -3.99 0.68
N THR A 58 13.77 -4.80 1.15
CA THR A 58 14.47 -5.79 0.32
C THR A 58 13.77 -7.15 0.29
N THR A 59 12.68 -7.30 1.05
CA THR A 59 11.85 -8.51 1.02
C THR A 59 11.35 -8.74 -0.40
N ASN A 60 11.54 -9.95 -0.92
CA ASN A 60 11.13 -10.36 -2.27
C ASN A 60 11.69 -9.49 -3.42
N ARG A 61 12.79 -8.76 -3.18
CA ARG A 61 13.46 -8.00 -4.25
C ARG A 61 14.11 -8.96 -5.24
N THR A 62 13.75 -8.84 -6.52
CA THR A 62 14.41 -9.55 -7.63
C THR A 62 15.05 -8.54 -8.59
N ALA A 63 15.60 -9.02 -9.70
CA ALA A 63 16.04 -8.14 -10.79
C ALA A 63 14.82 -7.48 -11.48
N GLU A 64 13.70 -8.20 -11.56
CA GLU A 64 12.47 -7.74 -12.21
C GLU A 64 11.51 -7.01 -11.28
N GLU A 65 11.58 -7.22 -9.95
CA GLU A 65 10.65 -6.63 -9.00
C GLU A 65 11.34 -5.88 -7.85
N ARG A 66 10.84 -4.68 -7.56
CA ARG A 66 11.26 -3.89 -6.40
C ARG A 66 10.07 -3.22 -5.71
N ARG A 67 9.86 -3.52 -4.42
CA ARG A 67 8.96 -2.74 -3.55
C ARG A 67 9.47 -1.31 -3.37
N LEU A 68 8.60 -0.33 -3.61
CA LEU A 68 8.85 1.08 -3.32
C LEU A 68 8.49 1.43 -1.88
N PHE A 69 7.32 0.96 -1.42
CA PHE A 69 6.94 0.97 -0.02
C PHE A 69 6.05 -0.23 0.32
N THR A 70 5.90 -0.48 1.63
CA THR A 70 4.94 -1.42 2.19
C THR A 70 4.33 -0.84 3.45
N VAL A 71 3.01 -0.82 3.55
CA VAL A 71 2.25 -0.46 4.74
C VAL A 71 1.84 -1.73 5.48
N ASN A 72 2.04 -1.73 6.79
CA ASN A 72 1.68 -2.81 7.69
C ASN A 72 0.72 -2.31 8.76
N VAL A 73 -0.34 -3.08 9.03
CA VAL A 73 -1.29 -2.85 10.12
C VAL A 73 -1.43 -4.14 10.91
N GLY A 74 -1.34 -4.04 12.25
CA GLY A 74 -1.29 -5.22 13.10
C GLY A 74 -0.17 -6.18 12.69
N ALA A 75 -0.54 -7.39 12.26
CA ALA A 75 0.39 -8.46 11.93
C ALA A 75 0.59 -8.72 10.42
N ILE A 76 0.02 -7.92 9.51
CA ILE A 76 0.10 -8.17 8.06
C ILE A 76 0.47 -6.92 7.25
N GLU A 77 0.88 -7.15 6.00
CA GLU A 77 0.93 -6.12 4.95
C GLU A 77 -0.50 -5.81 4.51
N THR A 78 -0.83 -4.54 4.33
CA THR A 78 -2.19 -4.12 3.92
C THR A 78 -2.22 -3.24 2.66
N CYS A 79 -1.08 -2.65 2.31
CA CYS A 79 -0.88 -1.97 1.02
C CYS A 79 0.61 -2.01 0.66
N TYR A 80 0.94 -2.15 -0.62
CA TYR A 80 2.30 -1.94 -1.09
C TYR A 80 2.30 -1.45 -2.53
N LEU A 81 3.33 -0.69 -2.87
CA LEU A 81 3.64 -0.32 -4.24
C LEU A 81 4.92 -1.02 -4.67
N ARG A 82 4.93 -1.60 -5.87
CA ARG A 82 6.13 -2.16 -6.50
C ARG A 82 6.35 -1.59 -7.88
N ARG A 83 7.62 -1.51 -8.25
CA ARG A 83 8.09 -1.30 -9.60
C ARG A 83 8.48 -2.64 -10.21
N LEU A 84 7.98 -2.89 -11.41
CA LEU A 84 8.24 -4.08 -12.19
C LEU A 84 9.01 -3.70 -13.46
N ALA A 85 10.05 -4.47 -13.79
CA ALA A 85 10.77 -4.32 -15.05
C ALA A 85 9.84 -4.71 -16.22
N ALA A 86 9.80 -3.86 -17.24
CA ALA A 86 9.02 -4.07 -18.46
C ALA A 86 9.93 -3.92 -19.68
N ASN A 87 9.50 -4.44 -20.83
CA ASN A 87 10.31 -4.39 -22.06
C ASN A 87 10.62 -2.95 -22.52
N ASP A 88 9.74 -2.00 -22.20
CA ASP A 88 9.79 -0.58 -22.57
C ASP A 88 10.09 0.35 -21.37
N GLY A 89 10.46 -0.19 -20.21
CA GLY A 89 10.83 0.60 -19.04
C GLY A 89 10.44 -0.08 -17.73
N SER A 90 9.59 0.57 -16.95
CA SER A 90 9.03 -0.05 -15.76
C SER A 90 7.60 0.35 -15.51
N LEU A 91 6.84 -0.59 -14.99
CA LEU A 91 5.44 -0.47 -14.62
C LEU A 91 5.32 -0.37 -13.10
N LEU A 92 4.36 0.42 -12.63
CA LEU A 92 3.96 0.40 -11.23
C LEU A 92 2.82 -0.60 -11.05
N SER A 93 2.87 -1.34 -9.95
CA SER A 93 1.78 -2.20 -9.50
C SER A 93 1.49 -1.89 -8.04
N ASP A 94 0.26 -1.45 -7.78
CA ASP A 94 -0.29 -1.27 -6.45
C ASP A 94 -1.03 -2.54 -6.05
N THR A 95 -0.99 -2.86 -4.77
CA THR A 95 -1.81 -3.89 -4.17
C THR A 95 -2.35 -3.38 -2.86
N VAL A 96 -3.66 -3.51 -2.68
CA VAL A 96 -4.36 -3.23 -1.43
C VAL A 96 -5.07 -4.49 -0.94
N PHE A 97 -4.95 -4.77 0.35
CA PHE A 97 -5.69 -5.84 1.01
C PHE A 97 -6.98 -5.25 1.57
N VAL A 98 -8.08 -5.94 1.34
CA VAL A 98 -9.42 -5.54 1.79
C VAL A 98 -10.16 -6.71 2.40
N THR A 99 -11.18 -6.43 3.21
CA THR A 99 -12.08 -7.46 3.70
C THR A 99 -12.95 -7.97 2.55
N GLN A 100 -12.88 -9.26 2.23
CA GLN A 100 -13.62 -9.87 1.11
C GLN A 100 -15.13 -9.74 1.31
N SER A 101 -15.64 -10.15 2.48
CA SER A 101 -17.08 -10.10 2.76
C SER A 101 -17.69 -8.70 2.62
N ILE A 102 -16.96 -7.66 3.03
CA ILE A 102 -17.39 -6.25 2.90
C ILE A 102 -17.35 -5.80 1.44
N LEU A 103 -16.30 -6.17 0.70
CA LEU A 103 -16.19 -5.87 -0.72
C LEU A 103 -17.36 -6.49 -1.51
N GLU A 104 -17.64 -7.78 -1.29
CA GLU A 104 -18.71 -8.49 -2.00
C GLU A 104 -20.09 -7.95 -1.65
N GLN A 105 -20.33 -7.64 -0.37
CA GLN A 105 -21.59 -7.04 0.07
C GLN A 105 -21.82 -5.68 -0.60
N ALA A 106 -20.80 -4.82 -0.62
CA ALA A 106 -20.93 -3.48 -1.18
C ALA A 106 -20.98 -3.48 -2.72
N ALA A 107 -20.29 -4.42 -3.39
CA ALA A 107 -20.36 -4.59 -4.84
C ALA A 107 -21.61 -5.37 -5.31
N GLY A 108 -22.36 -5.98 -4.37
CA GLY A 108 -23.52 -6.81 -4.65
C GLY A 108 -23.22 -8.11 -5.41
N ARG A 109 -21.95 -8.54 -5.45
CA ARG A 109 -21.52 -9.74 -6.19
C ARG A 109 -20.22 -10.33 -5.63
N PRO A 110 -19.94 -11.63 -5.84
CA PRO A 110 -18.71 -12.28 -5.37
C PRO A 110 -17.45 -11.77 -6.06
N VAL A 111 -16.29 -11.92 -5.40
CA VAL A 111 -14.96 -11.57 -5.96
C VAL A 111 -14.70 -12.26 -7.29
N ALA A 112 -15.10 -13.52 -7.45
CA ALA A 112 -14.92 -14.26 -8.70
C ALA A 112 -15.59 -13.54 -9.90
N LEU A 113 -16.77 -12.94 -9.70
CA LEU A 113 -17.44 -12.19 -10.77
C LEU A 113 -16.85 -10.79 -10.97
N LEU A 114 -16.23 -10.21 -9.94
CA LEU A 114 -15.48 -8.95 -10.09
C LEU A 114 -14.22 -9.17 -10.92
N GLN A 115 -13.52 -10.29 -10.71
CA GLN A 115 -12.34 -10.65 -11.48
C GLN A 115 -12.65 -10.81 -12.98
N ASP A 116 -13.78 -11.43 -13.32
CA ASP A 116 -14.23 -11.56 -14.72
C ASP A 116 -14.67 -10.22 -15.36
N GLN A 117 -15.00 -9.22 -14.54
CA GLN A 117 -15.50 -7.93 -15.01
C GLN A 117 -14.38 -6.91 -15.23
N TYR A 118 -13.31 -6.98 -14.43
CA TYR A 118 -12.24 -5.99 -14.40
C TYR A 118 -10.92 -6.62 -14.86
N ASP A 119 -10.70 -6.66 -16.18
CA ASP A 119 -9.54 -7.32 -16.82
C ASP A 119 -8.16 -6.82 -16.35
N VAL A 120 -8.10 -5.61 -15.78
CA VAL A 120 -6.84 -5.01 -15.30
C VAL A 120 -6.64 -5.16 -13.79
N LEU A 121 -7.61 -5.76 -13.09
CA LEU A 121 -7.52 -6.08 -11.67
C LEU A 121 -7.18 -7.57 -11.50
N ASP A 122 -6.20 -7.85 -10.66
CA ASP A 122 -5.92 -9.20 -10.16
C ASP A 122 -6.41 -9.34 -8.73
N PHE A 123 -7.09 -10.46 -8.46
CA PHE A 123 -7.62 -10.78 -7.14
C PHE A 123 -6.96 -12.06 -6.63
N ALA A 124 -6.27 -11.96 -5.51
CA ALA A 124 -5.71 -13.10 -4.80
C ALA A 124 -6.34 -13.21 -3.41
N THR A 125 -6.63 -14.43 -2.95
CA THR A 125 -7.21 -14.69 -1.61
C THR A 125 -6.16 -15.32 -0.69
N PRO A 126 -5.19 -14.53 -0.19
CA PRO A 126 -4.14 -15.05 0.67
C PRO A 126 -4.70 -15.49 2.03
N VAL A 127 -4.19 -16.61 2.54
CA VAL A 127 -4.59 -17.12 3.85
C VAL A 127 -3.89 -16.31 4.95
N HIS A 128 -4.52 -15.21 5.38
CA HIS A 128 -4.09 -14.43 6.54
C HIS A 128 -4.96 -14.73 7.76
N ARG A 129 -4.44 -15.54 8.70
CA ARG A 129 -5.14 -15.81 9.98
C ARG A 129 -5.43 -14.54 10.77
N ALA A 130 -4.53 -13.56 10.72
CA ALA A 130 -4.70 -12.27 11.39
C ALA A 130 -5.86 -11.44 10.80
N ALA A 131 -6.25 -11.70 9.54
CA ALA A 131 -7.41 -11.12 8.90
C ALA A 131 -8.67 -11.99 9.03
N GLY A 132 -8.66 -13.00 9.90
CA GLY A 132 -9.79 -13.92 10.09
C GLY A 132 -10.07 -14.84 8.89
N GLY A 133 -9.15 -14.94 7.92
CA GLY A 133 -9.36 -15.68 6.67
C GLY A 133 -10.28 -14.98 5.66
N ASP A 134 -10.59 -13.69 5.87
CA ASP A 134 -11.54 -12.89 5.09
C ASP A 134 -10.82 -11.75 4.35
N ALA A 135 -9.56 -11.95 3.96
CA ALA A 135 -8.78 -10.96 3.21
C ALA A 135 -8.66 -11.36 1.74
N VAL A 136 -8.83 -10.37 0.86
CA VAL A 136 -8.48 -10.45 -0.56
C VAL A 136 -7.49 -9.34 -0.87
N ALA A 137 -6.43 -9.68 -1.60
CA ALA A 137 -5.50 -8.74 -2.18
C ALA A 137 -6.01 -8.36 -3.57
N VAL A 138 -6.21 -7.07 -3.80
CA VAL A 138 -6.60 -6.51 -5.09
C VAL A 138 -5.40 -5.76 -5.64
N SER A 139 -4.93 -6.17 -6.81
CA SER A 139 -3.75 -5.57 -7.46
C SER A 139 -4.12 -5.00 -8.81
N TRP A 140 -3.50 -3.90 -9.17
CA TRP A 140 -3.61 -3.32 -10.51
C TRP A 140 -2.28 -2.75 -10.95
N PHE A 141 -2.15 -2.58 -12.25
CA PHE A 141 -1.02 -1.90 -12.85
C PHE A 141 -1.44 -0.49 -13.19
N ASP A 142 -0.58 0.48 -12.88
CA ASP A 142 -0.77 1.85 -13.30
C ASP A 142 -0.39 1.96 -14.78
N TYR A 143 -1.38 1.70 -15.63
CA TYR A 143 -1.35 2.08 -17.04
C TYR A 143 -1.92 3.49 -17.16
N ASP A 144 -1.81 4.14 -18.32
CA ASP A 144 -2.47 5.42 -18.67
C ASP A 144 -4.02 5.29 -18.75
N ILE A 145 -4.58 4.41 -17.91
CA ILE A 145 -5.98 4.02 -17.82
C ILE A 145 -6.52 4.71 -16.56
N SER A 146 -7.51 5.57 -16.76
CA SER A 146 -8.14 6.26 -15.63
C SER A 146 -8.69 5.26 -14.61
N LEU A 147 -8.30 5.42 -13.35
CA LEU A 147 -8.87 4.70 -12.21
C LEU A 147 -10.35 5.05 -11.97
N ASP A 148 -10.91 6.03 -12.71
CA ASP A 148 -12.33 6.39 -12.69
C ASP A 148 -13.25 5.19 -13.03
N GLN A 149 -12.75 4.20 -13.77
CA GLN A 149 -13.52 2.98 -14.05
C GLN A 149 -13.71 2.09 -12.81
N PHE A 150 -12.95 2.34 -11.73
CA PHE A 150 -13.03 1.63 -10.45
C PHE A 150 -13.65 2.47 -9.34
N THR A 151 -14.12 3.69 -9.61
CA THR A 151 -14.74 4.53 -8.57
C THR A 151 -15.95 3.84 -7.92
N GLU A 152 -16.62 2.97 -8.68
CA GLU A 152 -17.73 2.14 -8.21
C GLU A 152 -17.29 0.91 -7.40
N LEU A 153 -16.01 0.54 -7.41
CA LEU A 153 -15.50 -0.59 -6.63
C LEU A 153 -15.23 -0.10 -5.19
N PRO A 154 -15.92 -0.63 -4.17
CA PRO A 154 -15.90 -0.07 -2.81
C PRO A 154 -14.64 -0.48 -2.01
N LEU A 155 -13.47 -0.44 -2.65
CA LEU A 155 -12.18 -0.81 -2.08
C LEU A 155 -11.87 -0.02 -0.81
N GLY A 156 -12.19 1.27 -0.78
CA GLY A 156 -11.89 2.12 0.38
C GLY A 156 -12.61 1.69 1.66
N ALA A 157 -13.90 1.36 1.55
CA ALA A 157 -14.68 0.89 2.69
C ALA A 157 -14.20 -0.47 3.18
N ALA A 158 -13.91 -1.39 2.26
CA ALA A 158 -13.42 -2.73 2.58
C ALA A 158 -11.97 -2.72 3.12
N ALA A 159 -11.11 -1.81 2.65
CA ALA A 159 -9.77 -1.59 3.20
C ALA A 159 -9.84 -1.03 4.62
N ARG A 160 -10.69 -0.03 4.85
CA ARG A 160 -10.89 0.58 6.17
C ARG A 160 -11.43 -0.43 7.19
N ASP A 161 -12.37 -1.28 6.78
CA ASP A 161 -12.86 -2.37 7.64
C ASP A 161 -11.71 -3.31 8.04
N LEU A 162 -10.88 -3.75 7.08
CA LEU A 162 -9.72 -4.61 7.38
C LEU A 162 -8.76 -3.93 8.36
N VAL A 163 -8.41 -2.66 8.14
CA VAL A 163 -7.54 -1.88 9.03
C VAL A 163 -8.12 -1.79 10.44
N ASN A 164 -9.42 -1.55 10.58
CA ASN A 164 -10.09 -1.48 11.88
C ASN A 164 -10.01 -2.82 12.62
N ARG A 165 -10.28 -3.95 11.93
CA ARG A 165 -10.18 -5.30 12.51
C ARG A 165 -8.75 -5.58 13.00
N LEU A 166 -7.75 -5.27 12.18
CA LEU A 166 -6.34 -5.49 12.52
C LEU A 166 -5.88 -4.64 13.69
N THR A 167 -6.28 -3.37 13.74
CA THR A 167 -5.97 -2.46 14.85
C THR A 167 -6.65 -2.90 16.14
N ALA A 168 -7.90 -3.37 16.07
CA ALA A 168 -8.63 -3.90 17.22
C ALA A 168 -7.99 -5.20 17.77
N ALA A 169 -7.34 -5.99 16.90
CA ALA A 169 -6.65 -7.22 17.30
C ALA A 169 -5.33 -6.97 18.03
N GLY A 170 -4.71 -5.79 17.87
CA GLY A 170 -3.49 -5.43 18.59
C GLY A 170 -2.60 -4.41 17.87
N PRO A 171 -1.45 -4.05 18.48
CA PRO A 171 -0.53 -3.09 17.92
C PRO A 171 0.17 -3.60 16.66
N CYS A 172 0.72 -2.69 15.86
CA CYS A 172 1.52 -3.00 14.69
C CYS A 172 2.83 -3.70 15.07
N ASN A 173 3.02 -4.92 14.58
CA ASN A 173 4.22 -5.74 14.80
C ASN A 173 5.46 -5.24 14.05
N TYR A 174 5.29 -4.24 13.18
CA TYR A 174 6.28 -3.74 12.24
C TYR A 174 6.80 -2.34 12.57
N ALA A 175 6.49 -1.81 13.77
CA ALA A 175 6.92 -0.48 14.23
C ALA A 175 8.42 -0.19 14.03
N ARG A 176 9.27 -1.21 14.19
CA ARG A 176 10.74 -1.12 14.01
C ARG A 176 11.21 -0.89 12.56
N TYR A 177 10.35 -1.17 11.58
CA TYR A 177 10.62 -0.93 10.16
C TYR A 177 9.99 0.37 9.65
N HIS A 178 9.27 1.09 10.51
CA HIS A 178 8.61 2.34 10.15
C HIS A 178 9.62 3.41 9.71
N ASN A 179 9.44 3.94 8.51
CA ASN A 179 10.21 5.03 7.93
C ASN A 179 9.51 6.37 8.20
N PRO A 180 9.97 7.18 9.16
CA PRO A 180 9.30 8.42 9.53
C PRO A 180 9.40 9.51 8.44
N TRP A 181 10.46 9.49 7.61
CA TRP A 181 10.62 10.46 6.53
C TRP A 181 9.59 10.23 5.42
N LEU A 182 9.42 8.98 4.99
CA LEU A 182 8.39 8.62 4.01
C LEU A 182 6.98 8.91 4.54
N ALA A 183 6.70 8.52 5.79
CA ALA A 183 5.39 8.78 6.41
C ALA A 183 5.09 10.28 6.46
N GLN A 184 6.04 11.10 6.92
CA GLN A 184 5.88 12.54 6.99
C GLN A 184 5.69 13.17 5.61
N ALA A 185 6.47 12.75 4.60
CA ALA A 185 6.36 13.26 3.24
C ALA A 185 4.96 13.03 2.66
N ALA A 186 4.42 11.80 2.77
CA ALA A 186 3.08 11.49 2.29
C ALA A 186 1.99 12.26 3.07
N LEU A 187 2.08 12.30 4.41
CA LEU A 187 1.13 13.03 5.25
C LEU A 187 1.16 14.56 5.04
N SER A 188 2.25 15.09 4.49
CA SER A 188 2.41 16.52 4.20
C SER A 188 1.90 16.92 2.81
N LEU A 189 1.58 15.95 1.94
CA LEU A 189 0.98 16.26 0.64
C LEU A 189 -0.37 16.96 0.84
N THR A 190 -0.53 18.16 0.30
CA THR A 190 -1.84 18.80 0.20
C THR A 190 -2.59 18.27 -1.03
N PRO A 191 -3.93 18.14 -0.98
CA PRO A 191 -4.73 17.58 -2.07
C PRO A 191 -4.51 18.22 -3.46
N ASP A 192 -4.02 19.46 -3.53
CA ASP A 192 -3.86 20.23 -4.78
C ASP A 192 -2.71 19.82 -5.71
N LEU A 193 -1.90 18.81 -5.36
CA LEU A 193 -0.78 18.33 -6.20
C LEU A 193 -1.01 16.97 -6.87
N ALA A 194 -2.11 16.27 -6.57
CA ALA A 194 -2.41 14.96 -7.13
C ALA A 194 -3.05 15.00 -8.53
N SER A 195 -3.25 16.19 -9.12
CA SER A 195 -4.02 16.36 -10.38
C SER A 195 -3.33 17.26 -11.41
N GLN A 196 -2.01 17.45 -11.35
CA GLN A 196 -1.30 18.16 -12.42
C GLN A 196 -0.89 17.15 -13.51
N PRO A 197 -1.52 17.16 -14.70
CA PRO A 197 -0.97 16.44 -15.84
C PRO A 197 0.39 17.05 -16.19
N ASN A 198 1.35 16.20 -16.54
CA ASN A 198 2.65 16.63 -17.03
C ASN A 198 2.46 17.63 -18.19
N PRO A 199 3.14 18.79 -18.20
CA PRO A 199 3.14 19.63 -19.39
C PRO A 199 3.84 18.86 -20.53
N ALA A 200 3.19 18.94 -21.70
CA ALA A 200 3.55 18.27 -22.95
C ALA A 200 5.00 18.47 -23.42
#